data_AF-A0A1L5KX23-F1
#
_entry.id   AF-A0A1L5KX23-F1
#
_cell.length_a   1.000
_cell.length_b   1.000
_cell.length_c   1.000
_cell.angle_alpha   90.00
_cell.angle_beta   90.00
_cell.angle_gamma   90.00
#
_symmetry.space_group_name_H-M   'P 1'
#
loop_
_entity.id
_entity.type
_entity.pdbx_description
1 polymer ?
#
loop_
_entity_poly.entity_id
_entity_poly.type
_entity_poly.pdbx_seq_one_letter_code
_entity_poly.pdbx_strand_id
1 'polypeptide(L)'
;MEHDSSRSGYHEPEPGLAGLENEEDWGDDFPKTFSVNLIWAQACDKEGHDGAIGFEGGMPWHLPEDMKRFKELTVSHPVIMGRKTWESLSPKYRPLPNRDNIVVSRDPAYTAPGATVV
;
A
#
# COMPACT_ATOMS: atom_id res chain seq x y z
N MET A 1 37.96 10.07 -9.57
CA MET A 1 36.79 10.84 -9.11
C MET A 1 35.89 11.01 -10.31
N GLU A 2 34.98 10.06 -10.51
CA GLU A 2 33.90 10.18 -11.49
C GLU A 2 32.67 9.58 -10.82
N HIS A 3 31.79 10.47 -10.35
CA HIS A 3 30.51 10.12 -9.77
C HIS A 3 29.50 10.05 -10.91
N ASP A 4 29.13 8.83 -11.31
CA ASP A 4 28.02 8.63 -12.24
C ASP A 4 26.71 8.68 -11.44
N SER A 5 26.25 9.90 -11.17
CA SER A 5 24.98 10.20 -10.49
C SER A 5 23.82 10.06 -11.48
N SER A 6 23.49 8.81 -11.83
CA SER A 6 22.39 8.48 -12.75
C SER A 6 21.46 7.43 -12.13
N ARG A 7 21.19 7.52 -10.83
CA ARG A 7 20.26 6.64 -10.12
C ARG A 7 19.14 7.47 -9.47
N SER A 8 18.36 8.16 -10.29
CA SER A 8 17.01 8.56 -9.89
C SER A 8 16.17 7.29 -9.82
N GLY A 9 16.20 6.63 -8.66
CA GLY A 9 15.53 5.36 -8.39
C GLY A 9 14.01 5.50 -8.26
N TYR A 10 13.35 6.02 -9.30
CA TYR A 10 11.92 5.93 -9.46
C TYR A 10 11.65 4.83 -10.49
N HIS A 11 11.19 3.68 -10.01
CA HIS A 11 10.51 2.72 -10.86
C HIS A 11 9.15 3.33 -11.21
N GLU A 12 8.98 3.75 -12.45
CA GLU A 12 7.65 4.12 -12.95
C GLU A 12 6.80 2.84 -13.00
N PRO A 13 5.62 2.80 -12.37
CA PRO A 13 4.78 1.62 -12.42
C PRO A 13 4.19 1.48 -13.82
N GLU A 14 4.71 0.52 -14.58
CA GLU A 14 4.05 0.01 -15.78
C GLU A 14 2.72 -0.66 -15.35
N PRO A 15 1.58 -0.42 -16.02
CA PRO A 15 0.33 -1.10 -15.72
C PRO A 15 0.44 -2.58 -16.14
N GLY A 16 1.06 -3.39 -15.30
CA GLY A 16 1.20 -4.84 -15.44
C GLY A 16 0.29 -5.59 -14.48
N LEU A 17 -0.12 -6.81 -14.88
CA LEU A 17 -0.70 -7.78 -13.95
C LEU A 17 0.36 -8.12 -12.91
N ALA A 18 0.11 -7.77 -11.65
CA ALA A 18 0.99 -8.16 -10.56
C ALA A 18 1.11 -9.70 -10.53
N GLY A 19 2.33 -10.22 -10.72
CA GLY A 19 2.64 -11.63 -10.49
C GLY A 19 2.87 -12.52 -11.72
N LEU A 20 3.05 -11.98 -12.93
CA LEU A 20 3.50 -12.79 -14.07
C LEU A 20 4.70 -12.13 -14.77
N GLU A 21 5.91 -12.51 -14.35
CA GLU A 21 7.14 -12.25 -15.09
C GLU A 21 7.47 -13.51 -15.92
N ASN A 22 7.68 -13.35 -17.23
CA ASN A 22 8.08 -14.43 -18.14
C ASN A 22 9.48 -14.93 -17.77
N GLU A 23 9.60 -16.23 -17.56
CA GLU A 23 10.81 -16.96 -17.18
C GLU A 23 11.83 -17.00 -18.34
N GLU A 24 12.91 -16.22 -18.23
CA GLU A 24 14.23 -16.70 -18.63
C GLU A 24 15.10 -16.74 -17.36
N ASP A 25 14.76 -17.70 -16.50
CA ASP A 25 15.35 -17.95 -15.18
C ASP A 25 16.65 -18.75 -15.33
N TRP A 26 17.75 -18.05 -15.63
CA TRP A 26 19.08 -18.63 -15.54
C TRP A 26 19.62 -18.49 -14.11
N GLY A 27 19.15 -19.39 -13.26
CA GLY A 27 19.84 -19.84 -12.05
C GLY A 27 19.71 -18.93 -10.84
N ASP A 28 18.66 -19.16 -10.06
CA ASP A 28 18.73 -19.25 -8.59
C ASP A 28 17.51 -20.06 -8.08
N ASP A 29 17.68 -21.37 -7.83
CA ASP A 29 16.68 -22.33 -7.31
C ASP A 29 16.18 -22.02 -5.86
N PHE A 30 16.26 -20.76 -5.42
CA PHE A 30 15.68 -20.36 -4.15
C PHE A 30 14.24 -19.90 -4.37
N PRO A 31 13.23 -20.45 -3.67
CA PRO A 31 11.90 -19.89 -3.72
C PRO A 31 11.99 -18.43 -3.28
N LYS A 32 11.63 -17.49 -4.17
CA LYS A 32 11.46 -16.07 -3.82
C LYS A 32 10.40 -15.99 -2.72
N THR A 33 10.83 -15.98 -1.48
CA THR A 33 9.94 -15.84 -0.32
C THR A 33 9.45 -14.40 -0.30
N PHE A 34 8.19 -14.20 -0.68
CA PHE A 34 7.54 -12.90 -0.46
C PHE A 34 7.21 -12.78 1.04
N SER A 35 7.48 -11.61 1.61
CA SER A 35 7.12 -11.29 2.99
C SER A 35 5.97 -10.28 3.00
N VAL A 36 5.00 -10.50 3.89
CA VAL A 36 3.88 -9.58 4.10
C VAL A 36 4.06 -8.93 5.46
N ASN A 37 4.14 -7.60 5.48
CA ASN A 37 4.20 -6.81 6.70
C ASN A 37 2.82 -6.20 6.98
N LEU A 38 2.42 -6.18 8.26
CA LEU A 38 1.20 -5.54 8.70
C LEU A 38 1.55 -4.23 9.39
N ILE A 39 0.93 -3.14 8.95
CA ILE A 39 1.02 -1.81 9.56
C ILE A 39 -0.39 -1.40 9.96
N TRP A 40 -0.58 -1.07 11.23
CA TRP A 40 -1.85 -0.56 11.75
C TRP A 40 -1.59 0.47 12.85
N ALA A 41 -2.62 1.28 13.09
CA ALA A 41 -2.72 2.14 14.26
C ALA A 41 -4.04 1.80 14.97
N GLN A 42 -4.04 1.95 16.30
CA GLN A 42 -5.18 1.62 17.15
C GLN A 42 -5.36 2.66 18.24
N ALA A 43 -6.58 2.79 18.73
CA ALA A 43 -6.96 3.62 19.87
C ALA A 43 -7.92 2.85 20.78
N CYS A 44 -8.33 3.49 21.87
CA CYS A 44 -9.44 3.02 22.67
C CYS A 44 -10.78 3.26 21.93
N ASP A 45 -11.72 2.36 22.09
CA ASP A 45 -13.10 2.53 21.64
C ASP A 45 -13.85 3.57 22.50
N LYS A 46 -15.15 3.75 22.23
CA LYS A 46 -16.00 4.69 22.99
C LYS A 46 -16.21 4.30 24.46
N GLU A 47 -16.03 3.03 24.79
CA GLU A 47 -16.23 2.46 26.13
C GLU A 47 -14.90 2.34 26.89
N GLY A 48 -13.77 2.64 26.24
CA GLY A 48 -12.42 2.62 26.81
C GLY A 48 -11.65 1.33 26.57
N HIS A 49 -12.12 0.42 25.71
CA HIS A 49 -11.40 -0.81 25.39
C HIS A 49 -10.38 -0.60 24.27
N ASP A 50 -9.22 -1.24 24.38
CA ASP A 50 -8.17 -1.18 23.36
C ASP A 50 -8.56 -1.93 22.07
N GLY A 51 -7.99 -1.49 20.94
CA GLY A 51 -8.06 -2.21 19.66
C GLY A 51 -8.94 -1.55 18.59
N ALA A 52 -9.47 -0.35 18.82
CA ALA A 52 -10.23 0.38 17.82
C ALA A 52 -9.32 0.92 16.72
N ILE A 53 -9.51 0.46 15.48
CA ILE A 53 -8.72 0.89 14.30
C ILE A 53 -9.45 1.90 13.40
N GLY A 54 -10.72 2.18 13.69
CA GLY A 54 -11.56 3.05 12.88
C GLY A 54 -12.92 3.29 13.51
N PHE A 55 -13.55 4.41 13.17
CA PHE A 55 -14.90 4.79 13.59
C PHE A 55 -15.64 5.45 12.41
N GLU A 56 -16.83 4.94 12.06
CA GLU A 56 -17.67 5.44 10.95
C GLU A 56 -16.93 5.60 9.60
N GLY A 57 -15.97 4.70 9.33
CA GLY A 57 -15.17 4.72 8.11
C GLY A 57 -13.98 5.68 8.15
N GLY A 58 -13.81 6.46 9.22
CA GLY A 58 -12.63 7.29 9.46
C GLY A 58 -11.71 6.74 10.55
N MET A 59 -10.59 7.41 10.76
CA MET A 59 -9.76 7.23 11.95
C MET A 59 -10.32 8.10 13.09
N PRO A 60 -10.48 7.57 14.32
CA PRO A 60 -10.99 8.34 15.46
C PRO A 60 -9.95 9.33 16.04
N TRP A 61 -8.74 9.38 15.48
CA TRP A 61 -7.68 10.32 15.84
C TRP A 61 -7.27 11.19 14.65
N HIS A 62 -6.71 12.36 14.96
CA HIS A 62 -6.02 13.21 13.99
C HIS A 62 -4.57 13.39 14.43
N LEU A 63 -3.69 12.48 13.98
CA LEU A 63 -2.28 12.43 14.35
C LEU A 63 -1.39 12.48 13.09
N PRO A 64 -0.88 13.67 12.70
CA PRO A 64 -0.05 13.83 11.50
C PRO A 64 1.21 12.95 11.48
N GLU A 65 1.79 12.70 12.65
CA GLU A 65 2.98 11.88 12.84
C GLU A 65 2.74 10.41 12.45
N ASP A 66 1.52 9.91 12.69
CA ASP A 66 1.12 8.56 12.29
C ASP A 66 1.13 8.42 10.76
N MET A 67 0.52 9.38 10.06
CA MET A 67 0.53 9.42 8.58
C MET A 67 1.93 9.59 8.01
N LYS A 68 2.79 10.38 8.67
CA LYS A 68 4.20 10.53 8.28
C LYS A 68 4.94 9.20 8.40
N ARG A 69 4.79 8.52 9.54
CA ARG A 69 5.40 7.21 9.78
C ARG A 69 4.88 6.15 8.81
N PHE A 70 3.58 6.12 8.57
CA PHE A 70 2.97 5.24 7.57
C PHE A 70 3.56 5.48 6.18
N LYS A 71 3.72 6.74 5.76
CA LYS A 71 4.36 7.07 4.49
C LYS A 71 5.81 6.60 4.42
N GLU A 72 6.61 6.85 5.46
CA GLU A 72 8.02 6.43 5.53
C GLU A 72 8.18 4.92 5.41
N LEU A 73 7.28 4.15 6.03
CA LEU A 73 7.31 2.68 5.97
C LEU A 73 6.84 2.13 4.61
N THR A 74 5.97 2.84 3.91
CA THR A 74 5.27 2.30 2.71
C THR A 74 5.77 2.84 1.38
N VAL A 75 6.50 3.95 1.31
CA VAL A 75 6.79 4.68 0.05
C VAL A 75 7.50 3.88 -1.05
N SER A 76 8.11 2.74 -0.73
CA SER A 76 8.80 1.88 -1.71
C SER A 76 8.21 0.47 -1.78
N HIS A 77 7.01 0.27 -1.22
CA HIS A 77 6.37 -1.04 -1.11
C HIS A 77 4.94 -0.98 -1.63
N PRO A 78 4.44 -2.05 -2.25
CA PRO A 78 3.02 -2.20 -2.54
C PRO A 78 2.19 -2.10 -1.25
N VAL A 79 1.07 -1.38 -1.31
CA VAL A 79 0.14 -1.24 -0.19
C VAL A 79 -1.15 -1.96 -0.53
N ILE A 80 -1.42 -3.04 0.21
CA ILE A 80 -2.66 -3.81 0.10
C ILE A 80 -3.66 -3.27 1.11
N MET A 81 -4.88 -2.96 0.65
CA MET A 81 -5.96 -2.49 1.53
C MET A 81 -7.31 -3.03 1.08
N GLY A 82 -8.29 -3.02 1.99
CA GLY A 82 -9.66 -3.35 1.64
C GLY A 82 -10.36 -2.20 0.92
N ARG A 83 -11.39 -2.53 0.13
CA ARG A 83 -12.25 -1.56 -0.57
C ARG A 83 -12.79 -0.42 0.32
N LYS A 84 -13.20 -0.70 1.56
CA LYS A 84 -13.67 0.36 2.49
C LYS A 84 -12.56 1.32 2.92
N THR A 85 -11.34 0.82 3.11
CA THR A 85 -10.17 1.66 3.43
C THR A 85 -9.79 2.53 2.25
N TRP A 86 -9.82 1.96 1.03
CA TRP A 86 -9.64 2.75 -0.18
C TRP A 86 -10.66 3.89 -0.26
N GLU A 87 -11.95 3.59 -0.03
CA GLU A 87 -13.05 4.55 -0.04
C GLU A 87 -13.00 5.61 1.06
N SER A 88 -12.29 5.37 2.17
CA SER A 88 -12.12 6.35 3.25
C SER A 88 -10.95 7.31 3.05
N LEU A 89 -9.98 6.99 2.17
CA LEU A 89 -8.88 7.90 1.86
C LEU A 89 -9.43 9.21 1.27
N SER A 90 -8.85 10.35 1.66
CA SER A 90 -9.20 11.62 1.01
C SER A 90 -8.94 11.54 -0.51
N PRO A 91 -9.83 12.05 -1.37
CA PRO A 91 -9.61 12.11 -2.82
C PRO A 91 -8.29 12.78 -3.23
N LYS A 92 -7.77 13.69 -2.39
CA LYS A 92 -6.47 14.35 -2.60
C LYS A 92 -5.28 13.39 -2.52
N TYR A 93 -5.40 12.31 -1.74
CA TYR A 93 -4.32 11.37 -1.45
C TYR A 93 -4.60 9.96 -1.97
N ARG A 94 -5.60 9.82 -2.86
CA ARG A 94 -6.00 8.55 -3.49
C ARG A 94 -5.73 8.66 -5.00
N PRO A 95 -4.92 7.76 -5.60
CA PRO A 95 -4.07 6.76 -4.96
C PRO A 95 -2.97 7.37 -4.10
N LEU A 96 -2.42 6.58 -3.18
CA LEU A 96 -1.25 6.98 -2.40
C LEU A 96 -0.06 7.13 -3.37
N PRO A 97 0.56 8.32 -3.51
CA PRO A 97 1.58 8.55 -4.52
C PRO A 97 2.83 7.71 -4.26
N ASN A 98 3.54 7.35 -5.33
CA ASN A 98 4.77 6.54 -5.34
C ASN A 98 4.61 5.14 -4.75
N ARG A 99 3.40 4.58 -4.75
CA ARG A 99 3.11 3.23 -4.25
C ARG A 99 2.18 2.51 -5.19
N ASP A 100 2.40 1.21 -5.33
CA ASP A 100 1.42 0.33 -5.94
C ASP A 100 0.27 0.12 -4.95
N ASN A 101 -0.90 0.65 -5.29
CA ASN A 101 -2.09 0.52 -4.46
C ASN A 101 -2.84 -0.72 -4.93
N ILE A 102 -3.05 -1.68 -4.03
CA ILE A 102 -3.80 -2.92 -4.30
C ILE A 102 -5.06 -2.91 -3.44
N VAL A 103 -6.22 -2.98 -4.08
CA VAL A 103 -7.53 -2.92 -3.41
C VAL A 103 -8.21 -4.28 -3.49
N VAL A 104 -8.41 -4.90 -2.33
CA VAL A 104 -9.10 -6.18 -2.23
C VAL A 104 -10.61 -5.93 -2.12
N SER A 105 -11.36 -6.51 -3.07
CA SER A 105 -12.83 -6.45 -3.12
C SER A 105 -13.41 -7.82 -3.45
N ARG A 106 -14.63 -8.07 -2.96
CA ARG A 106 -15.40 -9.26 -3.39
C ARG A 106 -16.28 -8.98 -4.60
N ASP A 107 -16.41 -7.72 -4.98
CA ASP A 107 -17.20 -7.28 -6.12
C ASP A 107 -16.30 -7.27 -7.38
N PRO A 108 -16.54 -8.18 -8.34
CA PRO A 108 -15.72 -8.29 -9.55
C PRO A 108 -15.91 -7.11 -10.52
N ALA A 109 -16.96 -6.31 -10.35
CA ALA A 109 -17.19 -5.10 -11.14
C ALA A 109 -16.61 -3.84 -10.49
N TYR A 110 -15.97 -3.97 -9.32
CA TYR A 110 -15.41 -2.83 -8.60
C TYR A 110 -14.22 -2.24 -9.36
N THR A 111 -14.21 -0.90 -9.48
CA THR A 111 -13.12 -0.17 -10.13
C THR A 111 -12.52 0.84 -9.16
N ALA A 112 -11.18 0.85 -9.08
CA ALA A 112 -10.41 1.76 -8.27
C ALA A 112 -9.40 2.50 -9.17
N PRO A 113 -9.68 3.74 -9.59
CA PRO A 113 -8.79 4.48 -10.48
C PRO A 113 -7.38 4.61 -9.88
N GLY A 114 -6.36 4.19 -10.63
CA GLY A 114 -4.96 4.25 -10.20
C GLY A 114 -4.55 3.19 -9.17
N ALA A 115 -5.36 2.13 -8.99
CA ALA A 115 -5.05 0.99 -8.16
C ALA A 115 -5.40 -0.33 -8.88
N THR A 116 -4.71 -1.40 -8.50
CA THR A 116 -5.01 -2.76 -8.96
C THR A 116 -6.09 -3.35 -8.06
N VAL A 117 -7.22 -3.79 -8.64
CA VAL A 117 -8.31 -4.44 -7.89
C VAL A 117 -8.16 -5.96 -7.98
N VAL A 118 -8.29 -6.63 -6.83
CA VAL A 118 -8.21 -8.10 -6.67
C VAL A 118 -9.42 -8.62 -5.92
#